data_AF-A0A4U0GT59-F1
#
_entry.id   AF-A0A4U0GT59-F1
#
_cell.length_a   1.000
_cell.length_b   1.000
_cell.length_c   1.000
_cell.angle_alpha   90.00
_cell.angle_beta   90.00
_cell.angle_gamma   90.00
#
_symmetry.space_group_name_H-M   'P 1'
#
loop_
_entity.id
_entity.type
_entity.pdbx_description
1 polymer ?
#
loop_
_entity_poly.entity_id
_entity_poly.type
_entity_poly.pdbx_seq_one_letter_code
_entity_poly.pdbx_strand_id
1 'polypeptide(L)'
;MKITSSTLLNAFAQMLGDRIDTRLPMAESDLLDEWAQVGLRSDDMHRLLERLYAQDLIDRCEIDGERWYQLSPRGCIELRVRRETFWVRLRDRLLLTRLRTRRSAGSTAPSGRAARRRTDFPQFSS
;
A
#
# COMPACT_ATOMS: atom_id res chain seq x y z
N MET A 1 11.61 -7.71 -11.02
CA MET A 1 10.95 -7.49 -9.71
C MET A 1 9.66 -8.30 -9.72
N LYS A 2 9.52 -9.34 -8.89
CA LYS A 2 8.28 -10.15 -8.87
C LYS A 2 7.19 -9.33 -8.19
N ILE A 3 6.20 -8.87 -8.94
CA ILE A 3 5.03 -8.22 -8.35
C ILE A 3 4.30 -9.31 -7.56
N THR A 4 4.18 -9.14 -6.25
CA THR A 4 3.48 -10.10 -5.41
C THR A 4 1.99 -10.02 -5.70
N SER A 5 1.29 -11.14 -5.61
CA SER A 5 -0.16 -11.20 -5.82
C SER A 5 -0.94 -10.22 -4.92
N SER A 6 -0.41 -9.90 -3.74
CA SER A 6 -1.00 -8.89 -2.84
C SER A 6 -0.97 -7.48 -3.43
N THR A 7 0.07 -7.14 -4.20
CA THR A 7 0.23 -5.81 -4.81
C THR A 7 -0.71 -5.65 -5.99
N LEU A 8 -0.89 -6.70 -6.80
CA LEU A 8 -1.88 -6.71 -7.89
C LEU A 8 -3.31 -6.60 -7.36
N LEU A 9 -3.64 -7.33 -6.29
CA LEU A 9 -4.95 -7.22 -5.63
C LEU A 9 -5.20 -5.83 -5.04
N ASN A 10 -4.17 -5.17 -4.51
CA ASN A 10 -4.29 -3.81 -3.99
C ASN A 10 -4.43 -2.77 -5.12
N ALA A 11 -3.69 -2.91 -6.22
CA ALA A 11 -3.84 -2.04 -7.40
C ALA A 11 -5.24 -2.16 -8.00
N PHE A 12 -5.76 -3.38 -8.10
CA PHE A 12 -7.12 -3.64 -8.55
C PHE A 12 -8.18 -3.12 -7.57
N ALA A 13 -7.98 -3.30 -6.26
CA ALA A 13 -8.86 -2.73 -5.23
C ALA A 13 -8.87 -1.20 -5.24
N GLN A 14 -7.77 -0.56 -5.66
CA GLN A 14 -7.67 0.89 -5.79
C GLN A 14 -8.36 1.38 -7.08
N MET A 15 -8.07 0.74 -8.21
CA MET A 15 -8.70 1.01 -9.51
C MET A 15 -10.22 0.89 -9.43
N LEU A 16 -10.72 -0.21 -8.86
CA LEU A 16 -12.14 -0.37 -8.65
C LEU A 16 -12.62 0.55 -7.50
N GLY A 17 -11.91 0.62 -6.37
CA GLY A 17 -12.31 1.41 -5.20
C GLY A 17 -12.57 2.91 -5.45
N ASP A 18 -11.98 3.47 -6.50
CA ASP A 18 -12.14 4.88 -6.88
C ASP A 18 -13.29 5.11 -7.90
N ARG A 19 -13.80 4.05 -8.56
CA ARG A 19 -14.87 4.14 -9.58
C ARG A 19 -16.08 3.25 -9.35
N ILE A 20 -16.04 2.37 -8.37
CA ILE A 20 -17.15 1.45 -8.10
C ILE A 20 -18.37 2.26 -7.63
N ASP A 21 -19.28 2.55 -8.56
CA ASP A 21 -20.68 2.33 -8.26
C ASP A 21 -20.85 0.81 -8.19
N THR A 22 -20.96 0.26 -6.97
CA THR A 22 -20.96 -1.21 -6.64
C THR A 22 -22.01 -2.03 -7.37
N ARG A 23 -22.80 -1.37 -8.19
CA ARG A 23 -24.02 -1.87 -8.82
C ARG A 23 -23.89 -1.96 -10.34
N LEU A 24 -22.84 -1.40 -10.95
CA LEU A 24 -22.68 -1.40 -12.40
C LEU A 24 -21.61 -2.41 -12.83
N PRO A 25 -21.93 -3.32 -13.77
CA PRO A 25 -20.94 -4.18 -14.39
C PRO A 25 -20.02 -3.35 -15.29
N MET A 26 -18.74 -3.75 -15.39
CA MET A 26 -17.74 -3.13 -16.26
C MET A 26 -17.32 -4.09 -17.36
N ALA A 27 -17.14 -3.56 -18.57
CA ALA A 27 -16.59 -4.33 -19.68
C ALA A 27 -15.11 -4.67 -19.47
N GLU A 28 -14.65 -5.78 -20.03
CA GLU A 28 -13.25 -6.20 -19.98
C GLU A 28 -12.32 -5.18 -20.65
N SER A 29 -12.78 -4.56 -21.74
CA SER A 29 -12.07 -3.49 -22.45
C SER A 29 -11.81 -2.28 -21.56
N ASP A 30 -12.83 -1.79 -20.86
CA ASP A 30 -12.71 -0.69 -19.90
C ASP A 30 -11.72 -1.02 -18.77
N LEU A 31 -11.78 -2.26 -18.25
CA LEU A 31 -10.84 -2.71 -17.22
C LEU A 31 -9.40 -2.77 -17.74
N LEU A 32 -9.19 -3.21 -19.00
CA LEU A 32 -7.88 -3.24 -19.64
C LEU A 32 -7.30 -1.85 -19.83
N ASP A 33 -8.11 -0.88 -20.26
CA ASP A 33 -7.69 0.50 -20.46
C ASP A 33 -7.24 1.15 -19.14
N GLU A 34 -8.02 0.97 -18.08
CA GLU A 34 -7.65 1.44 -16.74
C GLU A 34 -6.41 0.72 -16.19
N TRP A 35 -6.30 -0.59 -16.43
CA TRP A 35 -5.13 -1.37 -16.02
C TRP A 35 -3.85 -0.93 -16.74
N ALA A 36 -3.96 -0.57 -18.02
CA ALA A 36 -2.86 -0.06 -18.82
C ALA A 36 -2.39 1.33 -18.35
N GLN A 37 -3.29 2.19 -17.85
CA GLN A 37 -2.92 3.50 -17.28
C GLN A 37 -2.01 3.36 -16.05
N VAL A 38 -2.13 2.27 -15.29
CA VAL A 38 -1.26 1.96 -14.13
C VAL A 38 0.08 1.34 -14.57
N GLY A 39 0.28 1.10 -15.87
CA GLY A 39 1.51 0.53 -16.43
C GLY A 39 1.70 -0.96 -16.14
N LEU A 40 0.61 -1.68 -15.83
CA LEU A 40 0.63 -3.11 -15.54
C LEU A 40 0.32 -3.94 -16.81
N ARG A 41 0.77 -5.19 -16.82
CA ARG A 41 0.56 -6.10 -17.97
C ARG A 41 -0.85 -6.65 -17.99
N SER A 42 -1.45 -6.75 -19.17
CA SER A 42 -2.78 -7.36 -19.38
C SER A 42 -2.86 -8.80 -18.90
N ASP A 43 -1.79 -9.60 -19.07
CA ASP A 43 -1.74 -10.99 -18.56
C ASP A 43 -1.92 -11.07 -17.03
N ASP A 44 -1.39 -10.09 -16.30
CA ASP A 44 -1.53 -10.03 -14.84
C ASP A 44 -2.97 -9.67 -14.44
N MET A 45 -3.67 -8.89 -15.26
CA MET A 45 -5.09 -8.58 -15.09
C MET A 45 -5.96 -9.81 -15.31
N HIS A 46 -5.78 -10.55 -16.41
CA HIS A 46 -6.58 -11.75 -16.69
C HIS A 46 -6.41 -12.81 -15.59
N ARG A 47 -5.16 -13.05 -15.15
CA ARG A 47 -4.88 -13.96 -14.01
C ARG A 47 -5.56 -13.50 -12.72
N LEU A 48 -5.66 -12.19 -12.53
CA LEU A 48 -6.32 -11.61 -11.37
C LEU A 48 -7.83 -11.79 -11.43
N LEU A 49 -8.46 -11.51 -12.58
CA LEU A 49 -9.89 -11.70 -12.80
C LEU A 49 -10.29 -13.16 -12.61
N GLU A 50 -9.57 -14.10 -13.22
CA GLU A 50 -9.82 -15.54 -13.04
C GLU A 50 -9.72 -15.96 -11.57
N ARG A 51 -8.76 -15.37 -10.83
CA ARG A 51 -8.63 -15.64 -9.39
C ARG A 51 -9.76 -15.05 -8.57
N LEU A 52 -10.18 -13.83 -8.87
CA LEU A 52 -11.29 -13.17 -8.16
C LEU A 52 -12.61 -13.89 -8.42
N TYR A 53 -12.81 -14.36 -9.66
CA TYR A 53 -13.94 -15.17 -10.06
C TYR A 53 -13.93 -16.51 -9.30
N ALA A 54 -12.79 -17.22 -9.26
CA ALA A 54 -12.64 -18.45 -8.48
C ALA A 54 -12.79 -18.28 -6.96
N GLN A 55 -12.82 -17.05 -6.45
CA GLN A 55 -13.01 -16.71 -5.04
C GLN A 55 -14.41 -16.17 -4.73
N ASP A 56 -15.32 -16.18 -5.72
CA ASP A 56 -16.67 -15.61 -5.65
C ASP A 56 -16.69 -14.12 -5.27
N LEU A 57 -15.64 -13.38 -5.66
CA LEU A 57 -15.52 -11.94 -5.42
C LEU A 57 -16.03 -11.11 -6.60
N ILE A 58 -16.04 -11.68 -7.79
CA ILE A 58 -16.65 -11.08 -8.98
C ILE A 58 -17.57 -12.08 -9.66
N ASP A 59 -18.63 -11.57 -10.23
CA ASP A 59 -19.48 -12.26 -11.19
C ASP A 59 -19.01 -11.90 -12.60
N ARG A 60 -19.12 -12.86 -13.52
CA ARG A 60 -18.79 -12.69 -14.94
C ARG A 60 -20.02 -12.99 -15.79
N CYS A 61 -20.35 -12.09 -16.69
CA CYS A 61 -21.32 -12.32 -17.74
C CYS A 61 -20.71 -12.01 -19.12
N GLU A 62 -21.40 -12.44 -20.17
CA GLU A 62 -21.00 -12.16 -21.56
C GLU A 62 -22.17 -11.45 -22.24
N ILE A 63 -21.89 -10.30 -22.85
CA ILE A 63 -22.88 -9.45 -23.53
C ILE A 63 -22.27 -9.13 -24.90
N ASP A 64 -22.98 -9.49 -25.97
CA ASP A 64 -22.56 -9.25 -27.36
C ASP A 64 -21.14 -9.75 -27.71
N GLY A 65 -20.71 -10.86 -27.06
CA GLY A 65 -19.38 -11.46 -27.26
C GLY A 65 -18.26 -10.79 -26.47
N GLU A 66 -18.58 -9.79 -25.64
CA GLU A 66 -17.66 -9.15 -24.72
C GLU A 66 -17.90 -9.64 -23.29
N ARG A 67 -16.82 -9.81 -22.51
CA ARG A 67 -16.93 -10.19 -21.10
C ARG A 67 -17.15 -8.96 -20.24
N TRP A 68 -18.08 -9.10 -19.31
CA TRP A 68 -18.43 -8.09 -18.34
C TRP A 68 -18.23 -8.66 -16.94
N TYR A 69 -17.74 -7.82 -16.04
CA TYR A 69 -17.41 -8.19 -14.68
C TYR A 69 -18.13 -7.28 -13.69
N GLN A 70 -18.72 -7.88 -12.66
CA GLN A 70 -19.39 -7.16 -11.58
C GLN A 70 -18.84 -7.64 -10.24
N LEU A 71 -18.74 -6.75 -9.25
CA LEU A 71 -18.40 -7.19 -7.90
C LEU A 71 -19.58 -7.88 -7.23
N SER A 72 -19.32 -9.06 -6.66
CA SER A 72 -20.27 -9.68 -5.76
C SER A 72 -20.37 -8.87 -4.46
N PRO A 73 -21.44 -9.02 -3.67
CA PRO A 73 -21.54 -8.39 -2.35
C PRO A 73 -20.33 -8.69 -1.45
N ARG A 74 -19.78 -9.91 -1.56
CA ARG A 74 -18.58 -10.34 -0.85
C ARG A 74 -17.34 -9.62 -1.38
N GLY A 75 -17.18 -9.52 -2.70
CA GLY A 75 -16.10 -8.78 -3.34
C GLY A 75 -16.07 -7.31 -2.92
N CYS A 76 -17.24 -6.66 -2.88
CA CYS A 76 -17.40 -5.29 -2.39
C CYS A 76 -16.85 -5.12 -0.97
N ILE A 77 -17.23 -6.00 -0.04
CA ILE A 77 -16.76 -5.95 1.35
C ILE A 77 -15.26 -6.22 1.41
N GLU A 78 -14.78 -7.27 0.75
CA GLU A 78 -13.39 -7.69 0.86
C GLU A 78 -12.43 -6.67 0.25
N LEU A 79 -12.75 -6.10 -0.92
CA LEU A 79 -11.94 -5.04 -1.54
C LEU A 79 -11.96 -3.76 -0.70
N ARG A 80 -13.10 -3.40 -0.09
CA ARG A 80 -13.17 -2.25 0.82
C ARG A 80 -12.27 -2.43 2.04
N VAL A 81 -12.34 -3.59 2.69
CA VAL A 81 -11.48 -3.92 3.84
C VAL A 81 -9.99 -3.92 3.43
N ARG A 82 -9.66 -4.43 2.25
CA ARG A 82 -8.28 -4.40 1.72
C ARG A 82 -7.78 -2.97 1.45
N ARG A 83 -8.64 -2.08 0.93
CA ARG A 83 -8.31 -0.66 0.75
C ARG A 83 -8.01 0.01 2.09
N GLU A 84 -8.87 -0.16 3.08
CA GLU A 84 -8.69 0.43 4.40
C GLU A 84 -7.45 -0.13 5.11
N THR A 85 -7.23 -1.45 5.06
CA THR A 85 -6.05 -2.08 5.67
C THR A 85 -4.74 -1.72 4.95
N PHE A 86 -4.76 -1.44 3.65
CA PHE A 86 -3.58 -0.92 2.94
C PHE A 86 -3.11 0.40 3.53
N TRP A 87 -4.02 1.36 3.74
CA TRP A 87 -3.68 2.67 4.30
C TRP A 87 -3.17 2.57 5.74
N VAL A 88 -3.76 1.68 6.55
CA VAL A 88 -3.28 1.40 7.91
C VAL A 88 -1.86 0.83 7.86
N ARG A 89 -1.61 -0.20 7.03
CA ARG A 89 -0.28 -0.80 6.88
C ARG A 89 0.76 0.18 6.33
N LEU A 90 0.37 1.07 5.41
CA LEU A 90 1.24 2.11 4.87
C LEU A 90 1.58 3.14 5.96
N ARG A 91 0.58 3.61 6.71
CA ARG A 91 0.77 4.52 7.84
C ARG A 91 1.72 3.90 8.87
N ASP A 92 1.52 2.65 9.25
CA ASP A 92 2.37 1.95 10.22
C ASP A 92 3.81 1.83 9.73
N ARG A 93 4.01 1.48 8.45
CA ARG A 93 5.36 1.46 7.85
C ARG A 93 6.02 2.83 7.86
N LEU A 94 5.29 3.90 7.50
CA LEU A 94 5.82 5.25 7.51
C LEU A 94 6.14 5.71 8.94
N LEU A 95 5.29 5.38 9.93
CA LEU A 95 5.54 5.66 11.34
C LEU A 95 6.79 4.93 11.85
N LEU A 96 6.90 3.63 11.58
CA LEU A 96 8.08 2.84 11.96
C LEU A 96 9.35 3.36 11.28
N THR A 97 9.26 3.81 10.03
CA THR A 97 10.39 4.42 9.31
C THR A 97 10.78 5.75 9.94
N ARG A 98 9.81 6.61 10.27
CA ARG A 98 10.05 7.87 11.01
C ARG A 98 10.65 7.65 12.39
N LEU A 99 10.21 6.61 13.11
CA LEU A 99 10.78 6.24 14.41
C LEU A 99 12.22 5.73 14.27
N ARG A 100 12.52 4.93 13.24
CA ARG A 100 13.88 4.47 12.93
C ARG A 100 14.80 5.62 12.53
N THR A 101 14.36 6.54 11.68
CA THR A 101 15.17 7.70 11.29
C THR A 101 15.42 8.65 12.46
N ARG A 102 14.44 8.87 13.34
CA ARG A 102 14.64 9.62 14.60
C ARG A 102 15.63 8.93 15.55
N ARG A 103 15.57 7.60 15.67
CA ARG A 103 16.51 6.85 16.52
C ARG A 103 17.94 6.86 15.95
N SER A 104 18.11 6.88 14.63
CA SER A 104 19.42 7.02 13.98
C SER A 104 19.97 8.46 14.06
N ALA A 105 19.12 9.47 14.00
CA ALA A 105 19.51 10.88 14.14
C ALA A 105 19.81 11.29 15.60
N GLY A 106 19.31 10.53 16.58
CA GLY A 106 19.60 10.72 18.01
C GLY A 106 20.84 9.98 18.53
N SER A 107 21.58 9.28 17.66
CA SER A 107 22.75 8.47 18.04
C SER A 107 24.08 9.25 18.02
N THR A 108 24.07 10.55 17.74
CA THR A 108 25.25 11.41 17.96
C THR A 108 25.20 11.96 19.39
N ALA A 109 25.29 11.06 20.38
CA ALA A 109 25.69 11.48 21.72
C ALA A 109 27.20 11.79 21.66
N PRO A 110 27.68 13.00 22.01
CA PRO A 110 29.10 13.23 22.17
C PRO A 110 29.53 12.61 23.51
N SER A 111 29.80 11.31 23.51
CA SER A 111 30.52 10.66 24.60
C SER A 111 32.02 10.89 24.43
N GLY A 112 32.63 11.58 25.40
CA GLY A 112 34.01 11.31 25.76
C GLY A 112 35.02 12.45 25.56
N ARG A 113 34.96 13.47 26.40
CA ARG A 113 36.21 14.11 26.89
C ARG A 113 36.05 14.63 28.31
N ALA A 114 36.04 13.70 29.26
CA ALA A 114 36.38 14.00 30.64
C ALA A 114 37.91 14.00 30.81
N ALA A 115 38.39 14.95 31.62
CA ALA A 115 39.71 15.03 32.25
C ALA A 115 40.92 15.52 31.42
N ARG A 116 41.23 16.81 31.56
CA ARG A 116 42.58 17.25 31.98
C ARG A 116 42.46 18.26 33.14
N ARG A 117 43.24 17.99 34.18
CA ARG A 117 43.35 18.64 35.50
C ARG A 117 44.06 20.01 35.47
N ARG A 118 43.75 20.83 36.50
CA ARG A 118 44.57 21.87 37.19
C ARG A 118 44.93 23.11 36.37
N THR A 119 44.86 24.36 36.83
CA THR A 119 44.80 25.08 38.13
C THR A 119 43.88 26.32 37.94
N ASP A 120 43.35 27.10 38.89
CA ASP A 120 43.88 27.77 40.08
C ASP A 120 42.73 28.17 41.04
N PHE A 121 43.03 28.21 42.33
CA PHE A 121 42.15 28.66 43.42
C PHE A 121 42.00 30.19 43.43
N PRO A 122 40.85 30.77 43.81
CA PRO A 122 40.77 32.18 44.18
C PRO A 122 41.23 32.37 45.63
N GLN A 123 42.30 33.15 45.83
CA GLN A 123 42.70 33.66 47.14
C GLN A 123 41.69 34.73 47.60
N PHE A 124 41.04 34.48 48.74
CA PHE A 124 40.44 35.54 49.55
C PHE A 124 41.52 36.04 50.52
N SER A 125 41.85 37.32 50.45
CA SER A 125 42.61 38.03 51.49
C SER A 125 41.68 39.03 52.16
N SER A 126 41.69 39.01 53.49
CA SER A 126 41.09 40.01 54.38
C SER A 126 41.89 41.31 54.40
#